data_AF-A0AAN7C0A8-F1
#
_entry.id   AF-A0AAN7C0A8-F1
#
_cell.length_a   1.000
_cell.length_b   1.000
_cell.length_c   1.000
_cell.angle_alpha   90.00
_cell.angle_beta   90.00
_cell.angle_gamma   90.00
#
_symmetry.space_group_name_H-M   'P 1'
#
loop_
_entity.id
_entity.type
_entity.pdbx_description
1 polymer ?
#
loop_
_entity_poly.entity_id
_entity_poly.type
_entity_poly.pdbx_seq_one_letter_code
_entity_poly.pdbx_strand_id
1 'polypeptide(L)'
;TRRQEVRLTLAGHFGLDVYVLNISATDDRSLGTLLAELPSRCLLLLEDVDVVGIAQPRQGETDISPAKEDVSRSQLPPKGKLSLKELFNALDGVSAHEGRLLMMTTNHIDHLDPALIRAGRVDKKIALLNADKDVMFRLFCLIFKQVGGDILDPEQPVEDDETVEQYTREFASKIPEGPI
;
A
#
# COMPACT_ATOMS: atom_id res chain seq x y z
N THR A 1 5.75 -7.08 2.39
CA THR A 1 5.23 -8.45 2.23
C THR A 1 3.73 -8.54 2.50
N ARG A 2 3.21 -8.28 3.71
CA ARG A 2 1.75 -8.39 4.02
C ARG A 2 0.80 -7.50 3.20
N ARG A 3 1.28 -6.36 2.67
CA ARG A 3 0.48 -5.48 1.79
C ARG A 3 0.06 -6.16 0.48
N GLN A 4 0.90 -7.05 -0.06
CA GLN A 4 0.63 -7.77 -1.30
C GLN A 4 -0.53 -8.77 -1.15
N GLU A 5 -0.57 -9.49 -0.04
CA GLU A 5 -1.60 -10.50 0.27
C GLU A 5 -2.98 -9.88 0.50
N VAL A 6 -3.06 -8.71 1.15
CA VAL A 6 -4.32 -7.99 1.37
C VAL A 6 -5.00 -7.64 0.04
N ARG A 7 -4.22 -7.24 -0.97
CA ARG A 7 -4.75 -6.89 -2.30
C ARG A 7 -5.41 -8.09 -2.97
N LEU A 8 -4.72 -9.23 -2.97
CA LEU A 8 -5.20 -10.47 -3.59
C LEU A 8 -6.45 -11.00 -2.88
N THR A 9 -6.45 -10.95 -1.54
CA THR A 9 -7.58 -11.41 -0.73
C THR A 9 -8.83 -10.56 -0.98
N LEU A 10 -8.68 -9.23 -1.05
CA LEU A 10 -9.81 -8.33 -1.28
C LEU A 10 -10.41 -8.51 -2.67
N ALA A 11 -9.56 -8.62 -3.68
CA ALA A 11 -9.99 -8.86 -5.05
C ALA A 11 -10.74 -10.19 -5.20
N GLY A 12 -10.20 -11.27 -4.61
CA GLY A 12 -10.83 -12.58 -4.61
C GLY A 12 -12.18 -12.60 -3.89
N HIS A 13 -12.29 -11.89 -2.75
CA HIS A 13 -13.54 -11.81 -1.99
C HIS A 13 -14.67 -11.10 -2.76
N PHE A 14 -14.35 -10.04 -3.50
CA PHE A 14 -15.34 -9.27 -4.26
C PHE A 14 -15.49 -9.70 -5.74
N GLY A 15 -14.67 -10.66 -6.20
CA GLY A 15 -14.64 -11.08 -7.60
C GLY A 15 -14.29 -9.94 -8.55
N LEU A 16 -13.34 -9.08 -8.16
CA LEU A 16 -12.90 -7.94 -8.94
C LEU A 16 -11.59 -8.24 -9.66
N ASP A 17 -11.50 -7.83 -10.92
CA ASP A 17 -10.24 -7.84 -11.66
C ASP A 17 -9.28 -6.79 -11.07
N VAL A 18 -8.04 -7.19 -10.84
CA VAL A 18 -6.99 -6.35 -10.25
C VAL A 18 -6.13 -5.74 -11.33
N TYR A 19 -6.06 -4.42 -11.34
CA TYR A 19 -5.18 -3.66 -12.21
C TYR A 19 -4.10 -3.00 -11.36
N VAL A 20 -2.84 -3.36 -11.60
CA VAL A 20 -1.71 -2.81 -10.85
C VAL A 20 -1.05 -1.72 -11.68
N LEU A 21 -0.94 -0.54 -11.11
CA LEU A 21 -0.25 0.59 -11.72
C LEU A 21 0.95 0.99 -10.86
N ASN A 22 2.14 0.96 -11.48
CA ASN A 22 3.35 1.50 -10.89
C ASN A 22 3.56 2.95 -11.35
N ILE A 23 3.36 3.89 -10.43
CA ILE A 23 3.41 5.32 -10.74
C ILE A 23 4.85 5.78 -11.06
N SER A 24 5.85 5.10 -10.52
CA SER A 24 7.26 5.45 -10.76
C SER A 24 7.71 5.25 -12.21
N ALA A 25 6.96 4.44 -12.98
CA ALA A 25 7.30 4.05 -14.35
C ALA A 25 6.32 4.57 -15.41
N THR A 26 5.35 5.42 -15.04
CA THR A 26 4.25 5.84 -15.92
C THR A 26 4.33 7.34 -16.23
N ASP A 27 4.13 7.71 -17.50
CA ASP A 27 4.05 9.10 -17.97
C ASP A 27 2.60 9.64 -17.97
N ASP A 28 2.44 10.95 -17.72
CA ASP A 28 1.14 11.64 -17.55
C ASP A 28 0.16 11.42 -18.71
N ARG A 29 0.69 11.43 -19.94
CA ARG A 29 -0.13 11.31 -21.17
C ARG A 29 -0.76 9.94 -21.31
N SER A 30 -0.08 8.91 -20.82
CA SER A 30 -0.52 7.52 -20.91
C SER A 30 -1.52 7.19 -19.80
N LEU A 31 -1.43 7.88 -18.65
CA LEU A 31 -2.29 7.60 -17.51
C LEU A 31 -3.77 7.88 -17.79
N GLY A 32 -4.09 9.03 -18.40
CA GLY A 32 -5.48 9.37 -18.71
C GLY A 32 -6.14 8.32 -19.60
N THR A 33 -5.41 7.83 -20.61
CA THR A 33 -5.85 6.76 -21.49
C THR A 33 -6.01 5.44 -20.75
N LEU A 34 -5.03 5.05 -19.94
CA LEU A 34 -5.09 3.82 -19.14
C LEU A 34 -6.31 3.82 -18.20
N LEU A 35 -6.56 4.93 -17.50
CA LEU A 35 -7.71 5.08 -16.61
C LEU A 35 -9.05 5.08 -17.35
N ALA A 36 -9.08 5.61 -18.57
CA ALA A 36 -10.28 5.59 -19.41
C ALA A 36 -10.57 4.20 -19.98
N GLU A 37 -9.54 3.38 -20.22
CA GLU A 37 -9.67 2.00 -20.69
C GLU A 37 -10.00 1.00 -19.56
N LEU A 38 -9.86 1.40 -18.29
CA LEU A 38 -10.21 0.53 -17.17
C LEU A 38 -11.71 0.19 -17.15
N PRO A 39 -12.07 -1.09 -17.00
CA PRO A 39 -13.47 -1.50 -16.98
C PRO A 39 -14.23 -0.91 -15.79
N SER A 40 -15.54 -0.74 -15.96
CA SER A 40 -16.44 -0.53 -14.84
C SER A 40 -16.42 -1.78 -13.94
N ARG A 41 -16.26 -1.60 -12.62
CA ARG A 41 -16.16 -2.69 -11.63
C ARG A 41 -14.82 -3.42 -11.59
N CYS A 42 -13.75 -2.68 -11.28
CA CYS A 42 -12.41 -3.22 -11.05
C CYS A 42 -11.78 -2.72 -9.74
N LEU A 43 -10.72 -3.39 -9.31
CA LEU A 43 -9.82 -2.91 -8.25
C LEU A 43 -8.56 -2.33 -8.90
N LEU A 44 -8.36 -1.02 -8.79
CA LEU A 44 -7.13 -0.35 -9.20
C LEU A 44 -6.19 -0.25 -8.00
N LEU A 45 -5.00 -0.82 -8.13
CA LEU A 45 -3.96 -0.83 -7.13
C LEU A 45 -2.81 0.09 -7.53
N LEU A 46 -2.47 1.02 -6.63
CA LEU A 46 -1.33 1.91 -6.74
C LEU A 46 -0.27 1.52 -5.70
N GLU A 47 0.89 1.10 -6.18
CA GLU A 47 1.99 0.68 -5.33
C GLU A 47 2.96 1.84 -5.03
N ASP A 48 3.53 1.82 -3.82
CA ASP A 48 4.61 2.71 -3.36
C ASP A 48 4.40 4.20 -3.70
N VAL A 49 3.21 4.72 -3.37
CA VAL A 49 2.79 6.09 -3.69
C VAL A 49 3.68 7.16 -3.03
N ASP A 50 4.40 6.82 -1.96
CA ASP A 50 5.35 7.70 -1.26
C ASP A 50 6.59 8.06 -2.09
N VAL A 51 7.01 7.22 -3.03
CA VAL A 51 8.14 7.52 -3.93
C VAL A 51 7.87 8.77 -4.78
N VAL A 52 6.61 8.97 -5.15
CA VAL A 52 6.15 10.09 -5.98
C VAL A 52 5.99 11.37 -5.15
N GLY A 53 5.59 11.24 -3.88
CA GLY A 53 5.45 12.37 -2.95
C GLY A 53 6.77 13.08 -2.64
N ILE A 54 7.88 12.33 -2.59
CA ILE A 54 9.23 12.87 -2.36
C ILE A 54 9.72 13.75 -3.54
N ALA A 55 9.22 13.51 -4.76
CA ALA A 55 9.64 14.25 -5.95
C ALA A 55 9.01 15.64 -6.07
N GLN A 56 8.06 16.01 -5.20
CA GLN A 56 7.53 17.37 -5.15
C GLN A 56 8.29 18.17 -4.09
N PRO A 57 9.05 19.22 -4.47
CA PRO A 57 9.62 20.13 -3.50
C PRO A 57 8.45 20.76 -2.74
N ARG A 58 8.42 20.60 -1.42
CA ARG A 58 7.51 21.35 -0.55
C ARG A 58 7.77 22.84 -0.81
N GLN A 59 6.84 23.52 -1.48
CA GLN A 59 6.86 24.98 -1.56
C GLN A 59 6.58 25.51 -0.15
N GLY A 60 7.62 25.73 0.65
CA GLY A 60 7.45 26.33 1.96
C GLY A 60 8.54 26.02 2.97
N GLU A 61 9.80 26.36 2.68
CA GLU A 61 10.74 26.76 3.73
C GLU A 61 11.38 28.09 3.31
N THR A 62 10.91 29.16 3.94
CA THR A 62 11.54 30.48 3.93
C THR A 62 12.75 30.44 4.83
N ASP A 63 13.94 30.28 4.27
CA ASP A 63 15.18 30.65 4.95
C ASP A 63 15.79 31.91 4.33
N ILE A 64 15.92 32.91 5.20
CA ILE A 64 16.42 34.24 4.93
C ILE A 64 17.95 34.19 4.92
N SER A 65 18.61 34.45 3.77
CA SER A 65 19.91 35.16 3.68
C SER A 65 20.40 35.34 2.23
N PRO A 66 21.28 36.33 1.95
CA PRO A 66 21.03 37.31 0.89
C PRO A 66 21.85 37.15 -0.40
N ALA A 67 21.31 37.79 -1.45
CA ALA A 67 21.97 38.37 -2.62
C ALA A 67 22.89 37.46 -3.47
N LYS A 68 22.39 37.11 -4.66
CA LYS A 68 22.93 37.59 -5.95
C LYS A 68 21.92 37.33 -7.08
N GLU A 69 21.68 38.38 -7.85
CA GLU A 69 20.84 38.43 -9.03
C GLU A 69 21.40 37.54 -10.14
N ASP A 70 20.55 36.75 -10.80
CA ASP A 70 20.51 36.78 -12.26
C ASP A 70 19.22 36.20 -12.83
N VAL A 71 18.78 36.82 -13.91
CA VAL A 71 17.43 36.79 -14.49
C VAL A 71 17.29 35.58 -15.44
N SER A 72 16.08 35.01 -15.51
CA SER A 72 15.63 34.02 -16.51
C SER A 72 16.09 32.55 -16.33
N ARG A 73 15.36 31.82 -15.48
CA ARG A 73 15.00 30.42 -15.80
C ARG A 73 13.53 30.21 -15.48
N SER A 74 12.73 30.04 -16.53
CA SER A 74 11.43 29.38 -16.43
C SER A 74 11.66 28.00 -15.83
N GLN A 75 11.49 27.87 -14.52
CA GLN A 75 11.43 26.57 -13.87
C GLN A 75 10.06 25.98 -14.20
N LEU A 76 9.93 25.52 -15.44
CA LEU A 76 8.94 24.51 -15.75
C LEU A 76 9.31 23.30 -14.89
N PRO A 77 8.39 22.74 -14.08
CA PRO A 77 8.69 21.54 -13.32
C PRO A 77 9.20 20.45 -14.28
N PRO A 78 10.13 19.59 -13.83
CA PRO A 78 10.71 18.56 -14.69
C PRO A 78 9.59 17.75 -15.37
N LYS A 79 9.46 17.93 -16.68
CA LYS A 79 8.53 17.18 -17.53
C LYS A 79 8.89 15.70 -17.45
N GLY A 80 7.96 14.86 -17.03
CA GLY A 80 8.07 13.40 -17.17
C GLY A 80 8.01 12.59 -15.87
N LYS A 81 7.52 13.14 -14.75
CA LYS A 81 7.19 12.32 -13.58
C LYS A 81 5.77 12.64 -13.14
N LEU A 82 4.94 11.61 -13.19
CA LEU A 82 3.54 11.68 -12.86
C LEU A 82 3.31 12.09 -11.42
N SER A 83 2.47 13.11 -11.21
CA SER A 83 2.07 13.52 -9.88
C SER A 83 0.85 12.71 -9.41
N LEU A 84 0.86 12.26 -8.16
CA LEU A 84 -0.34 11.69 -7.51
C LEU A 84 -1.54 12.64 -7.61
N LYS A 85 -1.34 13.95 -7.59
CA LYS A 85 -2.42 14.93 -7.73
C LYS A 85 -3.12 14.83 -9.07
N GLU A 86 -2.37 14.59 -10.14
CA GLU A 86 -2.91 14.42 -11.49
C GLU A 86 -3.68 13.11 -11.61
N LEU A 87 -3.18 12.05 -10.97
CA LEU A 87 -3.89 10.78 -10.85
C LEU A 87 -5.25 10.94 -10.17
N PHE A 88 -5.31 11.62 -9.02
CA PHE A 88 -6.58 11.92 -8.37
C PHE A 88 -7.47 12.81 -9.20
N ASN A 89 -6.94 13.81 -9.90
CA ASN A 89 -7.76 14.65 -10.77
C ASN A 89 -8.35 13.86 -11.96
N ALA A 90 -7.63 12.87 -12.48
CA ALA A 90 -8.13 11.99 -13.54
C ALA A 90 -9.20 11.01 -13.01
N LEU A 91 -9.06 10.56 -11.75
CA LEU A 91 -10.04 9.69 -11.08
C LEU A 91 -11.28 10.44 -10.60
N ASP A 92 -11.13 11.67 -10.10
CA ASP A 92 -12.19 12.57 -9.60
C ASP A 92 -12.95 13.28 -10.75
N GLY A 93 -12.38 13.27 -11.96
CA GLY A 93 -12.91 13.99 -13.13
C GLY A 93 -14.17 13.37 -13.75
N VAL A 94 -14.63 13.95 -14.87
CA VAL A 94 -15.85 13.57 -15.61
C VAL A 94 -15.85 12.10 -16.09
N SER A 95 -14.71 11.41 -16.00
CA SER A 95 -14.53 9.99 -16.31
C SER A 95 -14.57 9.07 -15.07
N ALA A 96 -15.02 9.58 -13.92
CA ALA A 96 -15.25 8.81 -12.70
C ALA A 96 -16.40 7.81 -12.90
N HIS A 97 -16.11 6.68 -13.53
CA HIS A 97 -17.04 5.57 -13.64
C HIS A 97 -17.26 4.98 -12.25
N GLU A 98 -18.52 4.94 -11.85
CA GLU A 98 -18.94 4.30 -10.61
C GLU A 98 -18.55 2.81 -10.59
N GLY A 99 -18.37 2.29 -9.38
CA GLY A 99 -18.08 0.87 -9.17
C GLY A 99 -16.60 0.48 -9.18
N ARG A 100 -15.66 1.42 -9.32
CA ARG A 100 -14.22 1.12 -9.19
C ARG A 100 -13.75 1.29 -7.75
N LEU A 101 -12.95 0.34 -7.27
CA LEU A 101 -12.28 0.41 -5.97
C LEU A 101 -10.82 0.81 -6.17
N LEU A 102 -10.40 1.92 -5.56
CA LEU A 102 -9.00 2.34 -5.53
C LEU A 102 -8.33 1.88 -4.23
N MET A 103 -7.21 1.19 -4.35
CA MET A 103 -6.33 0.85 -3.24
C MET A 103 -4.94 1.45 -3.47
N MET A 104 -4.37 2.05 -2.43
CA MET A 104 -3.01 2.56 -2.43
C MET A 104 -2.20 1.91 -1.31
N THR A 105 -0.91 1.71 -1.54
CA THR A 105 0.03 1.28 -0.50
C THR A 105 1.18 2.27 -0.37
N THR A 106 1.55 2.61 0.86
CA THR A 106 2.67 3.49 1.20
C THR A 106 3.43 2.92 2.39
N ASN A 107 4.74 3.15 2.45
CA ASN A 107 5.53 2.96 3.68
C ASN A 107 5.49 4.18 4.58
N HIS A 108 5.45 5.37 3.99
CA HIS A 108 5.52 6.65 4.69
C HIS A 108 4.29 7.50 4.37
N ILE A 109 3.23 7.37 5.17
CA ILE A 109 2.01 8.17 4.97
C ILE A 109 2.28 9.67 5.13
N ASP A 110 3.25 10.04 5.97
CA ASP A 110 3.64 11.44 6.24
C ASP A 110 4.37 12.10 5.06
N HIS A 111 4.80 11.31 4.06
CA HIS A 111 5.38 11.82 2.82
C HIS A 111 4.32 12.18 1.77
N LEU A 112 3.05 11.83 2.00
CA LEU A 112 1.95 12.16 1.10
C LEU A 112 1.41 13.56 1.39
N ASP A 113 1.04 14.28 0.32
CA ASP A 113 0.32 15.55 0.45
C ASP A 113 -1.01 15.31 1.19
N PRO A 114 -1.26 15.99 2.33
CA PRO A 114 -2.51 15.89 3.08
C PRO A 114 -3.77 16.10 2.22
N ALA A 115 -3.69 16.91 1.16
CA ALA A 115 -4.80 17.14 0.23
C ALA A 115 -5.18 15.90 -0.60
N LEU A 116 -4.29 14.92 -0.74
CA LEU A 116 -4.56 13.65 -1.43
C LEU A 116 -5.29 12.65 -0.53
N ILE A 117 -5.02 12.69 0.78
CA ILE A 117 -5.57 11.76 1.76
C ILE A 117 -6.73 12.32 2.58
N ARG A 118 -7.32 13.43 2.13
CA ARG A 118 -8.49 14.07 2.76
C ARG A 118 -9.77 13.27 2.48
N ALA A 119 -10.77 13.48 3.32
CA ALA A 119 -12.11 12.91 3.13
C ALA A 119 -12.67 13.31 1.74
N GLY A 120 -13.29 12.34 1.05
CA GLY A 120 -13.76 12.47 -0.33
C GLY A 120 -12.79 11.94 -1.39
N ARG A 121 -11.51 11.75 -1.05
CA ARG A 121 -10.52 11.04 -1.90
C ARG A 121 -10.09 9.70 -1.32
N VAL A 122 -9.98 9.64 0.01
CA VAL A 122 -9.64 8.44 0.76
C VAL A 122 -10.64 8.26 1.90
N ASP A 123 -11.47 7.23 1.80
CA ASP A 123 -12.52 6.96 2.81
C ASP A 123 -12.03 6.08 3.95
N LYS A 124 -11.05 5.20 3.70
CA LYS A 124 -10.50 4.26 4.67
C LYS A 124 -8.99 4.27 4.64
N LYS A 125 -8.40 4.37 5.84
CA LYS A 125 -6.98 4.22 6.10
C LYS A 125 -6.79 3.03 7.01
N ILE A 126 -5.96 2.07 6.60
CA ILE A 126 -5.68 0.86 7.37
C ILE A 126 -4.17 0.83 7.61
N ALA A 127 -3.77 0.90 8.89
CA ALA A 127 -2.39 0.73 9.29
C ALA A 127 -2.07 -0.75 9.41
N LEU A 128 -1.03 -1.21 8.70
CA LEU A 128 -0.50 -2.55 8.83
C LEU A 128 0.76 -2.48 9.68
N LEU A 129 0.58 -2.73 10.97
CA LEU A 129 1.63 -2.66 11.97
C LEU A 129 2.43 -3.96 12.03
N ASN A 130 3.53 -3.91 12.78
CA ASN A 130 4.28 -5.11 13.13
C ASN A 130 3.38 -6.11 13.86
N ALA A 131 3.70 -7.41 13.73
CA ALA A 131 2.92 -8.41 14.44
C ALA A 131 3.23 -8.36 15.92
N ASP A 132 2.18 -8.23 16.73
CA ASP A 132 2.26 -8.40 18.18
C ASP A 132 2.32 -9.90 18.54
N LYS A 133 2.48 -10.16 19.83
CA LYS A 133 2.53 -11.53 20.38
C LYS A 133 1.27 -12.33 20.01
N ASP A 134 0.10 -11.70 19.97
CA ASP A 134 -1.17 -12.36 19.66
C ASP A 134 -1.30 -12.73 18.19
N VAL A 135 -0.84 -11.85 17.28
CA VAL A 135 -0.78 -12.11 15.84
C VAL A 135 0.22 -13.22 15.56
N MET A 136 1.38 -13.20 16.22
CA MET A 136 2.39 -14.25 16.06
C MET A 136 1.93 -15.57 16.63
N PHE A 137 1.20 -15.56 17.75
CA PHE A 137 0.57 -16.75 18.30
C PHE A 137 -0.42 -17.36 17.30
N ARG A 138 -1.33 -16.54 16.76
CA ARG A 138 -2.32 -16.98 15.78
C ARG A 138 -1.68 -17.48 14.48
N LEU A 139 -0.65 -16.81 14.00
CA LEU A 139 0.05 -17.19 12.78
C LEU A 139 0.76 -18.54 12.93
N PHE A 140 1.44 -18.75 14.06
CA PHE A 140 2.11 -20.02 14.34
C PHE A 140 1.08 -21.15 14.43
N CYS A 141 -0.02 -20.94 15.17
CA CYS A 141 -1.09 -21.92 15.25
C CYS A 141 -1.70 -22.22 13.88
N LEU A 142 -1.89 -21.21 13.03
CA LEU A 142 -2.42 -21.40 11.67
C LEU A 142 -1.51 -22.27 10.81
N ILE A 143 -0.19 -22.17 10.98
CA ILE A 143 0.79 -22.91 10.18
C ILE A 143 1.01 -24.33 10.70
N PHE A 144 1.05 -24.48 12.03
CA PHE A 144 1.53 -25.72 12.67
C PHE A 144 0.45 -26.54 13.36
N LYS A 145 -0.73 -25.98 13.69
CA LYS A 145 -1.83 -26.83 14.13
C LYS A 145 -2.36 -27.61 12.96
N GLN A 146 -2.49 -28.93 13.14
CA GLN A 146 -3.04 -29.77 12.10
C GLN A 146 -4.52 -29.43 11.89
N VAL A 147 -4.87 -29.04 10.68
CA VAL A 147 -6.26 -29.03 10.26
C VAL A 147 -6.60 -30.48 9.95
N GLY A 148 -7.45 -31.10 10.76
CA GLY A 148 -7.78 -32.53 10.64
C GLY A 148 -8.06 -32.95 9.19
N GLY A 149 -7.12 -33.70 8.59
CA GLY A 149 -7.20 -34.13 7.19
C GLY A 149 -5.87 -34.13 6.41
N ASP A 150 -4.80 -33.53 6.94
CA ASP A 150 -3.51 -33.52 6.23
C ASP A 150 -2.85 -34.91 6.18
N ILE A 151 -2.33 -35.27 5.00
CA ILE A 151 -1.61 -36.52 4.75
C ILE A 151 -0.36 -36.51 5.62
N LEU A 152 -0.39 -37.34 6.66
CA LEU A 152 0.73 -37.56 7.57
C LEU A 152 1.94 -38.06 6.79
N ASP A 153 3.05 -37.34 6.88
CA ASP A 153 4.36 -37.92 6.59
C ASP A 153 4.68 -38.87 7.75
N PRO A 154 4.68 -40.20 7.54
CA PRO A 154 4.74 -41.17 8.63
C PRO A 154 6.06 -41.15 9.42
N GLU A 155 7.07 -40.41 8.95
CA GLU A 155 8.36 -40.26 9.61
C GLU A 155 8.46 -39.03 10.52
N GLN A 156 7.50 -38.11 10.51
CA GLN A 156 7.50 -36.96 11.41
C GLN A 156 6.59 -37.22 12.63
N PRO A 157 7.09 -37.03 13.86
CA PRO A 157 6.24 -37.11 15.04
C PRO A 157 5.11 -36.09 14.90
N VAL A 158 3.86 -36.56 14.98
CA VAL A 158 2.68 -35.70 15.05
C VAL A 158 2.71 -35.02 16.41
N GLU A 159 3.13 -33.76 16.45
CA GLU A 159 2.95 -32.94 17.64
C GLU A 159 1.46 -32.64 17.81
N ASP A 160 0.93 -32.91 19.00
CA ASP A 160 -0.45 -32.59 19.32
C ASP A 160 -0.67 -31.06 19.43
N ASP A 161 -1.92 -30.63 19.29
CA ASP A 161 -2.29 -29.21 19.32
C ASP A 161 -1.88 -28.49 20.61
N GLU A 162 -1.81 -29.18 21.76
CA GLU A 162 -1.36 -28.58 23.02
C GLU A 162 0.14 -28.31 23.01
N THR A 163 0.93 -29.25 22.47
CA THR A 163 2.37 -29.11 22.27
C THR A 163 2.68 -27.92 21.33
N VAL A 164 1.94 -27.80 20.22
CA VAL A 164 2.07 -26.67 19.27
C VAL A 164 1.76 -25.34 19.96
N GLU A 165 0.69 -25.27 20.76
CA GLU A 165 0.39 -24.06 21.53
C GLU A 165 1.49 -23.69 22.53
N GLN A 166 2.10 -24.68 23.17
CA GLN A 166 3.16 -24.44 24.14
C GLN A 166 4.41 -23.87 23.47
N TYR A 167 4.86 -24.43 22.34
CA TYR A 167 5.94 -23.86 21.54
C TYR A 167 5.59 -22.47 21.03
N THR A 168 4.33 -22.26 20.65
CA THR A 168 3.87 -20.94 20.21
C THR A 168 4.00 -19.91 21.32
N ARG A 169 3.59 -20.23 22.56
CA ARG A 169 3.72 -19.30 23.71
C ARG A 169 5.19 -19.01 24.02
N GLU A 170 6.04 -20.02 23.98
CA GLU A 170 7.49 -19.82 24.17
C GLU A 170 8.06 -18.92 23.08
N PHE A 171 7.72 -19.17 21.82
CA PHE A 171 8.16 -18.37 20.69
C PHE A 171 7.68 -16.92 20.79
N ALA A 172 6.38 -16.69 21.05
CA ALA A 172 5.79 -15.37 21.22
C ALA A 172 6.43 -14.60 22.41
N SER A 173 6.85 -15.30 23.46
CA SER A 173 7.51 -14.68 24.62
C SER A 173 8.89 -14.09 24.30
N LYS A 174 9.56 -14.61 23.27
CA LYS A 174 10.88 -14.16 22.80
C LYS A 174 10.79 -13.00 21.79
N ILE A 175 9.59 -12.63 21.37
CA ILE A 175 9.40 -11.52 20.42
C ILE A 175 9.60 -10.20 21.16
N PRO A 176 10.60 -9.38 20.77
CA PRO A 176 10.86 -8.11 21.42
C PRO A 176 9.66 -7.18 21.24
N GLU A 177 9.25 -6.54 22.33
CA GLU A 177 8.29 -5.43 22.28
C GLU A 177 9.03 -4.18 21.77
N GLY A 178 9.00 -3.99 20.45
CA GLY A 178 9.53 -2.79 19.78
C GLY A 178 8.40 -1.81 19.45
N PRO A 179 8.71 -0.50 19.26
CA PRO A 179 7.69 0.52 19.11
C PRO A 179 6.83 0.29 17.85
N ILE A 180 5.55 0.60 18.03
CA ILE A 180 4.46 0.57 17.07
C ILE A 180 4.71 1.56 15.92
#